data_AF-A0A439Q0T8-F1
#
_entry.id   AF-A0A439Q0T8-F1
#
_cell.length_a   1.000
_cell.length_b   1.000
_cell.length_c   1.000
_cell.angle_alpha   90.00
_cell.angle_beta   90.00
_cell.angle_gamma   90.00
#
_symmetry.space_group_name_H-M   'P 1'
#
loop_
_entity.id
_entity.type
_entity.pdbx_description
1 polymer ?
#
loop_
_entity_poly.entity_id
_entity_poly.type
_entity_poly.pdbx_seq_one_letter_code
_entity_poly.pdbx_strand_id
1 'polypeptide(L)'
;MSTSETVDIALGPCPCSQGKLFKYVTSQDNPWSSVQISYGTDCQRCSNEWSFSSYGTMTNNASEQSYKEAYEAELEISTRLLAIVDDLVDAHFADYATKPATVELREMHRLGIAKLNIEHLRKARRAGRKPSETVSALNNLDWLYTVARRAGREPEFIGLRKAYEDARAETKRRSEKIVRRSIA
;
A
#
# COMPACT_ATOMS: atom_id res chain seq x y z
N MET A 1 -1.82 39.88 2.22
CA MET A 1 -0.75 39.05 2.81
C MET A 1 -1.41 38.24 3.91
N SER A 2 -1.41 36.91 3.82
CA SER A 2 -1.92 36.06 4.91
C SER A 2 -0.86 36.01 5.99
N THR A 3 -1.19 36.50 7.18
CA THR A 3 -0.35 36.39 8.36
C THR A 3 -0.58 35.02 9.00
N SER A 4 0.52 34.37 9.40
CA SER A 4 0.50 33.09 10.11
C SER A 4 1.36 33.23 11.35
N GLU A 5 0.85 32.78 12.48
CA GLU A 5 1.57 32.75 13.75
C GLU A 5 2.00 31.31 14.04
N THR A 6 3.25 31.12 14.47
CA THR A 6 3.75 29.81 14.91
C THR A 6 4.17 29.92 16.36
N VAL A 7 3.61 29.04 17.20
CA VAL A 7 3.95 28.92 18.62
C VAL A 7 4.74 27.63 18.83
N ASP A 8 5.90 27.77 19.47
CA ASP A 8 6.81 26.68 19.78
C ASP A 8 6.63 26.26 21.24
N ILE A 9 6.20 25.02 21.46
CA ILE A 9 5.94 24.47 22.79
C ILE A 9 7.00 23.41 23.07
N ALA A 10 7.84 23.63 24.07
CA ALA A 10 8.81 22.64 24.52
C ALA A 10 8.09 21.50 25.25
N LEU A 11 8.27 20.26 24.78
CA LEU A 11 7.60 19.08 25.33
C LEU A 11 8.46 18.33 26.34
N GLY A 12 9.79 18.33 26.16
CA GLY A 12 10.70 17.61 27.04
C GLY A 12 12.11 17.47 26.48
N PRO A 13 12.99 16.70 27.16
CA PRO A 13 14.34 16.44 26.67
C PRO A 13 14.34 15.50 25.45
N CYS A 14 15.35 15.64 24.57
CA CYS A 14 15.56 14.69 23.46
C CYS A 14 15.83 13.27 24.00
N PRO A 15 15.51 12.21 23.24
CA PRO A 15 15.92 10.83 23.56
C PRO A 15 17.40 10.62 23.92
N CYS A 16 18.31 11.44 23.38
CA CYS A 16 19.74 11.40 23.67
C CYS A 16 20.17 12.33 24.83
N SER A 17 19.22 13.02 25.46
CA SER A 17 19.44 14.04 26.49
C SER A 17 20.24 15.28 26.06
N GLN A 18 20.61 15.41 24.78
CA GLN A 18 21.36 16.55 24.23
C GLN A 18 20.47 17.51 23.41
N GLY A 19 19.40 18.00 24.03
CA GLY A 19 18.46 18.94 23.39
C GLY A 19 17.04 18.80 23.93
N LYS A 20 16.08 19.43 23.26
CA LYS A 20 14.65 19.43 23.56
C LYS A 20 13.81 19.00 22.36
N LEU A 21 12.63 18.50 22.66
CA LEU A 21 11.55 18.24 21.71
C LEU A 21 10.59 19.42 21.69
N PHE A 22 10.13 19.78 20.50
CA PHE A 22 9.23 20.89 20.27
C PHE A 22 7.99 20.43 19.52
N LYS A 23 6.87 21.04 19.87
CA LYS A 23 5.64 21.05 19.09
C LYS A 23 5.48 22.43 18.48
N TYR A 24 5.38 22.50 17.16
CA TYR A 24 5.12 23.71 16.42
C TYR A 24 3.63 23.76 16.09
N VAL A 25 2.95 24.80 16.55
CA VAL A 25 1.53 25.03 16.28
C VAL A 25 1.42 26.28 15.42
N THR A 26 1.12 26.09 14.14
CA THR A 26 0.94 27.18 13.18
C THR A 26 -0.55 27.43 12.96
N SER A 27 -1.03 28.59 13.39
CA SER A 27 -2.37 29.10 13.06
C SER A 27 -2.26 30.11 11.92
N GLN A 28 -3.16 30.02 10.95
CA GLN A 28 -3.32 31.06 9.93
C GLN A 28 -4.47 31.99 10.34
N ASP A 29 -4.35 33.28 10.04
CA ASP A 29 -5.38 34.29 10.39
C ASP A 29 -6.67 34.17 9.56
N ASN A 30 -6.79 33.13 8.74
CA ASN A 30 -7.97 32.84 7.95
C ASN A 30 -8.96 31.96 8.76
N PRO A 31 -10.21 32.41 9.00
CA PRO A 31 -11.19 31.67 9.80
C PRO A 31 -11.62 30.31 9.20
N TRP A 32 -11.28 30.00 7.95
CA TRP A 32 -11.53 28.69 7.33
C TRP A 32 -10.30 27.77 7.28
N SER A 33 -9.16 28.21 7.84
CA SER A 33 -7.92 27.44 7.84
C SER A 33 -7.80 26.53 9.07
N SER A 34 -7.29 25.33 8.86
CA SER A 34 -6.97 24.41 9.95
C SER A 34 -5.63 24.77 10.59
N VAL A 35 -5.53 24.60 11.91
CA VAL A 35 -4.25 24.68 12.62
C VAL A 35 -3.33 23.55 12.14
N GLN A 36 -2.11 23.91 11.76
CA GLN A 36 -1.07 22.94 11.39
C GLN A 36 -0.22 22.63 12.62
N ILE A 37 -0.06 21.34 12.92
CA ILE A 37 0.78 20.87 14.03
C ILE A 37 1.91 20.04 13.45
N SER A 38 3.15 20.38 13.82
CA SER A 38 4.32 19.57 13.53
C SER A 38 5.17 19.39 14.79
N TYR A 39 6.10 18.44 14.73
CA TYR A 39 6.97 18.10 15.84
C TYR A 39 8.42 18.07 15.36
N GLY A 40 9.36 18.37 16.25
CA GLY A 40 10.78 18.34 15.92
C GLY A 40 11.67 18.42 17.15
N THR A 41 12.97 18.61 16.91
CA THR A 41 13.99 18.69 17.94
C THR A 41 15.11 19.65 17.53
N ASP A 42 15.72 20.33 18.50
CA ASP A 42 16.92 21.16 18.31
C ASP A 42 18.23 20.33 18.34
N CYS A 43 18.15 19.04 18.68
CA CYS A 43 19.32 18.17 18.73
C CYS A 43 19.70 17.71 17.32
N GLN A 44 20.86 18.15 16.83
CA GLN A 44 21.38 17.79 15.51
C GLN A 44 21.52 16.26 15.30
N ARG A 45 21.80 15.50 16.36
CA ARG A 45 21.87 14.04 16.27
C ARG A 45 20.47 13.43 16.13
N CYS A 46 19.56 13.79 17.03
CA CYS A 46 18.20 13.27 17.01
C CYS A 46 17.45 13.66 15.72
N SER A 47 17.68 14.86 15.17
CA SER A 47 17.03 15.33 13.95
C SER A 47 17.40 14.52 12.70
N ASN A 48 18.60 13.91 12.70
CA ASN A 48 19.05 13.02 11.62
C ASN A 48 18.65 11.56 11.85
N GLU A 49 18.65 11.10 13.11
CA GLU A 49 18.34 9.71 13.46
C GLU A 49 16.84 9.40 13.50
N TRP A 50 15.98 10.41 13.65
CA TRP A 50 14.54 10.23 13.86
C TRP A 50 13.71 11.05 12.86
N SER A 51 12.64 10.44 12.37
CA SER A 51 11.58 11.12 11.62
C SER A 51 10.39 11.40 12.55
N PHE A 52 9.73 12.54 12.34
CA PHE A 52 8.64 13.03 13.18
C PHE A 52 7.33 13.01 12.39
N SER A 53 6.30 12.36 12.93
CA SER A 53 4.95 12.39 12.36
C SER A 53 4.15 13.57 12.93
N SER A 54 3.17 14.05 12.15
CA SER A 54 2.20 15.05 12.58
C SER A 54 1.31 14.58 13.75
N TYR A 55 1.34 13.29 14.08
CA TYR A 55 0.57 12.68 15.17
C TYR A 55 1.38 12.53 16.46
N GLY A 56 2.55 13.17 16.56
CA GLY A 56 3.38 13.11 17.78
C GLY A 56 4.04 11.75 17.98
N THR A 57 4.48 11.11 16.89
CA THR A 57 5.30 9.89 16.96
C THR A 57 6.64 10.15 16.29
N MET A 58 7.72 9.70 16.92
CA MET A 58 9.05 9.68 16.34
C MET A 58 9.46 8.25 15.99
N THR A 59 9.99 8.07 14.78
CA THR A 59 10.42 6.77 14.25
C THR A 59 11.91 6.81 13.96
N ASN A 60 12.65 5.81 14.46
CA ASN A 60 14.09 5.75 14.22
C ASN A 60 14.38 5.33 12.77
N ASN A 61 15.09 6.18 12.04
CA ASN A 61 15.35 6.04 10.61
C ASN A 61 16.13 4.76 10.29
N ALA A 62 17.13 4.39 11.11
CA ALA A 62 17.92 3.19 10.90
C ALA A 62 17.08 1.90 11.07
N SER A 63 16.20 1.87 12.07
CA SER A 63 15.29 0.74 12.26
C SER A 63 14.24 0.64 11.13
N GLU A 64 13.78 1.79 10.63
CA GLU A 64 12.80 1.87 9.55
C GLU A 64 13.38 1.49 8.18
N GLN A 65 14.67 1.75 7.95
CA GLN A 65 15.34 1.44 6.69
C GLN A 65 15.23 -0.06 6.34
N SER A 66 15.45 -0.92 7.32
CA SER A 66 15.32 -2.37 7.12
C SER A 66 13.90 -2.80 6.72
N TYR A 67 12.88 -2.11 7.25
CA TYR A 67 11.49 -2.34 6.87
C TYR A 67 11.20 -1.81 5.46
N LYS A 68 11.69 -0.62 5.10
CA LYS A 68 11.54 -0.03 3.77
C LYS A 68 12.09 -0.96 2.69
N GLU A 69 13.28 -1.49 2.88
CA GLU A 69 13.89 -2.45 1.95
C GLU A 69 13.07 -3.73 1.77
N ALA A 70 12.54 -4.29 2.86
CA ALA A 70 11.67 -5.47 2.76
C ALA A 70 10.33 -5.15 2.09
N TYR A 71 9.77 -3.98 2.38
CA TYR A 71 8.54 -3.51 1.76
C TYR A 71 8.71 -3.26 0.25
N GLU A 72 9.83 -2.68 -0.18
CA GLU A 72 10.17 -2.52 -1.59
C GLU A 72 10.31 -3.87 -2.30
N ALA A 73 10.98 -4.84 -1.68
CA ALA A 73 11.07 -6.20 -2.20
C ALA A 73 9.70 -6.89 -2.29
N GLU A 74 8.82 -6.71 -1.29
CA GLU A 74 7.45 -7.20 -1.31
C GLU A 74 6.66 -6.59 -2.48
N LEU A 75 6.79 -5.28 -2.71
CA LEU A 75 6.12 -4.59 -3.82
C LEU A 75 6.61 -5.10 -5.18
N GLU A 76 7.90 -5.35 -5.34
CA GLU A 76 8.46 -5.91 -6.57
C GLU A 76 7.88 -7.30 -6.86
N ILE A 77 7.85 -8.18 -5.85
CA ILE A 77 7.29 -9.53 -5.99
C ILE A 77 5.78 -9.47 -6.23
N SER A 78 5.06 -8.60 -5.52
CA SER A 78 3.63 -8.36 -5.71
C SER A 78 3.32 -7.93 -7.15
N THR A 79 4.13 -7.03 -7.70
CA THR A 79 3.99 -6.56 -9.09
C THR A 79 4.17 -7.70 -10.08
N ARG A 80 5.19 -8.55 -9.88
CA ARG A 80 5.43 -9.74 -10.72
C ARG A 80 4.29 -10.76 -10.62
N LEU A 81 3.79 -11.00 -9.41
CA LEU A 81 2.66 -11.91 -9.18
C LEU A 81 1.41 -11.38 -9.89
N LEU A 82 1.10 -10.10 -9.74
CA LEU A 82 -0.04 -9.47 -10.39
C LEU A 82 0.06 -9.52 -11.91
N ALA A 83 1.23 -9.24 -12.49
CA ALA A 83 1.42 -9.33 -13.94
C ALA A 83 1.05 -10.71 -14.50
N ILE A 84 1.42 -11.78 -13.82
CA ILE A 84 1.10 -13.14 -14.25
C ILE A 84 -0.37 -13.47 -14.04
N VAL A 85 -0.94 -13.03 -12.92
CA VAL A 85 -2.37 -13.17 -12.68
C VAL A 85 -3.16 -12.45 -13.76
N ASP A 86 -2.77 -11.24 -14.12
CA ASP A 86 -3.42 -10.43 -15.15
C ASP A 86 -3.36 -11.13 -16.51
N ASP A 87 -2.18 -11.63 -16.91
CA ASP A 87 -2.01 -12.43 -18.13
C ASP A 87 -2.93 -13.66 -18.16
N LEU A 88 -2.99 -14.41 -17.05
CA LEU A 88 -3.80 -15.61 -16.94
C LEU A 88 -5.31 -15.31 -17.00
N VAL A 89 -5.73 -14.23 -16.34
CA VAL A 89 -7.12 -13.77 -16.33
C VAL A 89 -7.53 -13.31 -17.73
N ASP A 90 -6.71 -12.49 -18.37
CA ASP A 90 -7.00 -11.95 -19.70
C ASP A 90 -7.02 -13.06 -20.75
N ALA A 91 -6.10 -14.03 -20.68
CA ALA A 91 -6.12 -15.20 -21.54
C ALA A 91 -7.38 -16.05 -21.32
N HIS A 92 -7.82 -16.25 -20.07
CA HIS A 92 -9.04 -17.00 -19.76
C HIS A 92 -10.30 -16.31 -20.29
N PHE A 93 -10.38 -14.99 -20.15
CA PHE A 93 -11.55 -14.22 -20.56
C PHE A 93 -11.53 -13.76 -22.02
N ALA A 94 -10.43 -13.99 -22.76
CA ALA A 94 -10.38 -13.76 -24.20
C ALA A 94 -11.51 -14.50 -24.94
N ASP A 95 -11.84 -15.73 -24.51
CA ASP A 95 -12.95 -16.54 -25.04
C ASP A 95 -14.34 -15.94 -24.78
N TYR A 96 -14.44 -14.90 -23.94
CA TYR A 96 -15.68 -14.21 -23.60
C TYR A 96 -15.85 -12.87 -24.30
N ALA A 97 -14.82 -12.41 -25.03
CA ALA A 97 -14.86 -11.14 -25.77
C ALA A 97 -16.01 -11.09 -26.80
N THR A 98 -16.28 -12.22 -27.47
CA THR A 98 -17.37 -12.37 -28.45
C THR A 98 -18.72 -12.71 -27.80
N LYS A 99 -18.72 -13.05 -26.49
CA LYS A 99 -19.92 -13.45 -25.77
C LYS A 99 -20.65 -12.24 -25.18
N PRO A 100 -21.98 -12.35 -24.95
CA PRO A 100 -22.72 -11.31 -24.25
C PRO A 100 -22.11 -11.02 -22.88
N ALA A 101 -22.03 -9.74 -22.51
CA ALA A 101 -21.46 -9.30 -21.23
C ALA A 101 -22.14 -9.95 -20.01
N THR A 102 -23.41 -10.37 -20.14
CA THR A 102 -24.14 -11.09 -19.09
C THR A 102 -23.56 -12.48 -18.80
N VAL A 103 -23.01 -13.15 -19.82
CA VAL A 103 -22.38 -14.47 -19.69
C VAL A 103 -21.03 -14.34 -19.00
N GLU A 104 -20.21 -13.38 -19.43
CA GLU A 104 -18.93 -13.07 -18.78
C GLU A 104 -19.14 -12.70 -17.31
N LEU A 105 -20.06 -11.77 -17.03
CA LEU A 105 -20.33 -11.34 -15.65
C LEU A 105 -20.81 -12.49 -14.76
N ARG A 106 -21.67 -13.36 -15.29
CA ARG A 106 -22.14 -14.54 -14.55
C ARG A 106 -20.97 -15.45 -14.20
N GLU A 107 -20.04 -15.67 -15.11
CA GLU A 107 -18.84 -16.46 -14.84
C GLU A 107 -17.95 -15.79 -13.79
N MET A 108 -17.71 -14.48 -13.92
CA MET A 108 -16.93 -13.73 -12.93
C MET A 108 -17.55 -13.77 -11.53
N HIS A 109 -18.88 -13.73 -11.42
CA HIS A 109 -19.57 -13.91 -10.14
C HIS A 109 -19.54 -15.35 -9.64
N ARG A 110 -19.70 -16.36 -10.52
CA ARG A 110 -19.57 -17.79 -10.16
C ARG A 110 -18.19 -18.07 -9.56
N LEU A 111 -17.16 -17.44 -10.12
CA LEU A 111 -15.78 -17.52 -9.64
C LEU A 111 -15.54 -16.65 -8.39
N GLY A 112 -16.47 -15.79 -7.97
CA GLY A 112 -16.30 -14.91 -6.81
C GLY A 112 -15.23 -13.82 -6.99
N ILE A 113 -14.81 -13.55 -8.24
CA ILE A 113 -13.73 -12.60 -8.55
C ILE A 113 -14.26 -11.20 -8.90
N ALA A 114 -15.57 -11.04 -9.13
CA ALA A 114 -16.19 -9.76 -9.43
C ALA A 114 -17.27 -9.35 -8.41
N LYS A 115 -17.25 -8.07 -8.02
CA LYS A 115 -18.29 -7.39 -7.23
C LYS A 115 -19.05 -6.32 -8.02
N LEU A 116 -18.74 -6.17 -9.31
CA LEU A 116 -19.33 -5.17 -10.19
C LEU A 116 -20.65 -5.63 -10.81
N ASN A 117 -21.45 -4.69 -11.30
CA ASN A 117 -22.71 -4.98 -11.99
C ASN A 117 -22.55 -4.94 -13.53
N ILE A 118 -23.60 -5.29 -14.26
CA ILE A 118 -23.57 -5.36 -15.73
C ILE A 118 -23.30 -4.02 -16.41
N GLU A 119 -23.72 -2.91 -15.81
CA GLU A 119 -23.48 -1.56 -16.34
C GLU A 119 -22.00 -1.20 -16.26
N HIS A 120 -21.37 -1.48 -15.12
CA HIS A 120 -19.94 -1.29 -14.93
C HIS A 120 -19.11 -2.16 -15.90
N LEU A 121 -19.50 -3.42 -16.11
CA LEU A 121 -18.79 -4.28 -17.06
C LEU A 121 -18.90 -3.76 -18.50
N ARG A 122 -20.09 -3.33 -18.92
CA ARG A 122 -20.31 -2.74 -20.25
C ARG A 122 -19.51 -1.46 -20.41
N LYS A 123 -19.46 -0.61 -19.39
CA LYS A 123 -18.66 0.62 -19.38
C LYS A 123 -17.16 0.30 -19.52
N ALA A 124 -16.67 -0.69 -18.77
CA ALA A 124 -15.28 -1.14 -18.85
C ALA A 124 -14.92 -1.67 -20.25
N ARG A 125 -15.75 -2.54 -20.83
CA ARG A 125 -15.57 -3.03 -22.22
C ARG A 125 -15.54 -1.89 -23.24
N ARG A 126 -16.46 -0.92 -23.15
CA ARG A 126 -16.48 0.25 -24.05
C ARG A 126 -15.24 1.13 -23.91
N ALA A 127 -14.66 1.18 -22.71
CA ALA A 127 -13.41 1.89 -22.44
C ALA A 127 -12.17 1.07 -22.84
N GLY A 128 -12.33 -0.13 -23.38
CA GLY A 128 -11.22 -1.01 -23.78
C GLY A 128 -10.44 -1.59 -22.60
N ARG A 129 -11.00 -1.58 -21.38
CA ARG A 129 -10.35 -2.14 -20.20
C ARG A 129 -10.30 -3.66 -20.30
N LYS A 130 -9.18 -4.22 -19.83
CA LYS A 130 -8.97 -5.66 -19.80
C LYS A 130 -9.76 -6.31 -18.64
N PRO A 131 -10.16 -7.59 -18.78
CA PRO A 131 -10.81 -8.32 -17.70
C PRO A 131 -10.05 -8.27 -16.36
N SER A 132 -8.73 -8.44 -16.40
CA SER A 132 -7.82 -8.34 -15.24
C SER A 132 -7.99 -7.06 -14.42
N GLU A 133 -8.17 -5.91 -15.07
CA GLU A 133 -8.36 -4.60 -14.42
C GLU A 133 -9.71 -4.47 -13.69
N THR A 134 -10.67 -5.35 -13.97
CA THR A 134 -12.04 -5.25 -13.46
C THR A 134 -12.34 -6.28 -12.37
N VAL A 135 -11.50 -7.31 -12.24
CA VAL A 135 -11.72 -8.42 -11.32
C VAL A 135 -10.64 -8.48 -10.25
N SER A 136 -11.00 -9.00 -9.07
CA SER A 136 -10.07 -9.32 -8.00
C SER A 136 -9.76 -10.81 -8.05
N ALA A 137 -8.95 -11.21 -9.04
CA ALA A 137 -8.66 -12.62 -9.33
C ALA A 137 -8.03 -13.38 -8.14
N LEU A 138 -7.20 -12.71 -7.34
CA LEU A 138 -6.58 -13.28 -6.13
C LEU A 138 -7.59 -13.71 -5.05
N ASN A 139 -8.88 -13.36 -5.17
CA ASN A 139 -9.92 -13.85 -4.26
C ASN A 139 -10.25 -15.33 -4.49
N ASN A 140 -9.88 -15.91 -5.63
CA ASN A 140 -10.13 -17.33 -5.94
C ASN A 140 -8.83 -18.01 -6.42
N LEU A 141 -8.04 -18.46 -5.45
CA LEU A 141 -6.74 -19.10 -5.72
C LEU A 141 -6.89 -20.46 -6.40
N ASP A 142 -7.89 -21.27 -6.03
CA ASP A 142 -8.10 -22.60 -6.63
C ASP A 142 -8.38 -22.52 -8.13
N TRP A 143 -9.18 -21.52 -8.53
CA TRP A 143 -9.40 -21.21 -9.93
C TRP A 143 -8.11 -20.74 -10.62
N LEU A 144 -7.36 -19.82 -10.00
CA LEU A 144 -6.08 -19.37 -10.58
C LEU A 144 -5.08 -20.50 -10.76
N TYR A 145 -4.99 -21.45 -9.82
CA TYR A 145 -4.17 -22.67 -10.01
C TYR A 145 -4.64 -23.48 -11.22
N THR A 146 -5.95 -23.64 -11.38
CA THR A 146 -6.51 -24.36 -12.52
C THR A 146 -6.19 -23.67 -13.85
N VAL A 147 -6.29 -22.33 -13.90
CA VAL A 147 -5.96 -21.54 -15.09
C VAL A 147 -4.46 -21.57 -15.38
N ALA A 148 -3.62 -21.40 -14.35
CA ALA A 148 -2.17 -21.49 -14.47
C ALA A 148 -1.71 -22.86 -14.98
N ARG A 149 -2.33 -23.95 -14.48
CA ARG A 149 -2.06 -25.31 -14.95
C ARG A 149 -2.41 -25.49 -16.42
N ARG A 150 -3.60 -25.02 -16.85
CA ARG A 150 -4.01 -25.06 -18.26
C ARG A 150 -3.08 -24.27 -19.17
N ALA A 151 -2.53 -23.17 -18.67
CA ALA A 151 -1.55 -22.35 -19.37
C ALA A 151 -0.11 -22.87 -19.29
N GLY A 152 0.16 -23.97 -18.57
CA GLY A 152 1.51 -24.49 -18.35
C GLY A 152 2.41 -23.63 -17.44
N ARG A 153 1.84 -22.64 -16.74
CA ARG A 153 2.54 -21.68 -15.87
C ARG A 153 2.35 -21.96 -14.37
N GLU A 154 1.83 -23.12 -14.01
CA GLU A 154 1.58 -23.50 -12.61
C GLU A 154 2.83 -23.40 -11.71
N PRO A 155 4.02 -23.89 -12.11
CA PRO A 155 5.23 -23.77 -11.28
C PRO A 155 5.65 -22.31 -11.03
N GLU A 156 5.52 -21.47 -12.05
CA GLU A 156 5.84 -20.04 -11.98
C GLU A 156 4.89 -19.32 -11.01
N PHE A 157 3.59 -19.57 -11.14
CA PHE A 157 2.57 -18.99 -10.25
C PHE A 157 2.77 -19.43 -8.79
N ILE A 158 2.99 -20.73 -8.54
CA ILE A 158 3.26 -21.27 -7.19
C ILE A 158 4.52 -20.62 -6.61
N GLY A 159 5.60 -20.54 -7.41
CA GLY A 159 6.87 -19.97 -6.98
C GLY A 159 6.73 -18.51 -6.55
N LEU A 160 6.06 -17.68 -7.36
CA LEU A 160 5.85 -16.28 -7.04
C LEU A 160 4.87 -16.07 -5.89
N ARG A 161 3.83 -16.91 -5.78
CA ARG A 161 2.91 -16.84 -4.65
C ARG A 161 3.62 -17.12 -3.34
N LYS A 162 4.46 -18.17 -3.31
CA LYS A 162 5.29 -18.48 -2.15
C LYS A 162 6.26 -17.35 -1.84
N ALA A 163 6.98 -16.83 -2.84
CA ALA A 163 7.89 -15.70 -2.66
C ALA A 163 7.17 -14.46 -2.09
N TYR A 164 5.94 -14.20 -2.53
CA TYR A 164 5.12 -13.11 -2.01
C TYR A 164 4.74 -13.32 -0.54
N GLU A 165 4.35 -14.54 -0.17
CA GLU A 165 4.01 -14.87 1.23
C GLU A 165 5.23 -14.77 2.15
N ASP A 166 6.39 -15.25 1.70
CA ASP A 166 7.67 -15.13 2.41
C ASP A 166 8.08 -13.65 2.56
N ALA A 167 7.98 -12.85 1.50
CA ALA A 167 8.28 -11.41 1.53
C ALA A 167 7.35 -10.65 2.47
N ARG A 168 6.04 -10.94 2.43
CA ARG A 168 5.05 -10.33 3.32
C ARG A 168 5.30 -10.70 4.79
N ALA A 169 5.65 -11.96 5.06
CA ALA A 169 6.03 -12.39 6.40
C ALA A 169 7.29 -11.65 6.89
N GLU A 170 8.27 -11.44 6.00
CA GLU A 170 9.48 -10.69 6.31
C GLU A 170 9.21 -9.21 6.59
N THR A 171 8.42 -8.54 5.74
CA THR A 171 7.99 -7.15 5.94
C THR A 171 7.30 -7.01 7.30
N LYS A 172 6.39 -7.93 7.63
CA LYS A 172 5.73 -7.95 8.94
C LYS A 172 6.75 -8.08 10.08
N ARG A 173 7.65 -9.06 10.00
CA ARG A 173 8.71 -9.29 11.00
C ARG A 173 9.61 -8.08 11.19
N ARG A 174 9.94 -7.34 10.12
CA ARG A 174 10.75 -6.12 10.21
C ARG A 174 9.96 -4.94 10.74
N SER A 175 8.68 -4.85 10.44
CA SER A 175 7.82 -3.77 10.95
C SER A 175 7.68 -3.78 12.48
N GLU A 176 7.75 -4.98 13.08
CA GLU A 176 7.75 -5.19 14.54
C GLU A 176 9.05 -4.72 15.20
N LYS A 177 10.15 -4.60 14.44
CA LYS A 177 11.45 -4.12 14.93
C LYS A 177 11.63 -2.61 14.81
N ILE A 178 10.67 -1.90 14.21
CA ILE A 178 10.74 -0.45 14.06
C ILE A 178 10.63 0.19 15.44
N VAL A 179 11.66 0.96 15.80
CA VAL A 179 11.67 1.69 17.07
C VAL A 179 10.85 2.96 16.90
N ARG A 180 9.69 2.99 17.54
CA ARG A 180 8.81 4.16 17.63
C ARG A 180 8.75 4.67 19.06
N ARG A 181 8.69 5.98 19.23
CA ARG A 181 8.43 6.62 20.53
C ARG A 181 7.34 7.66 20.38
N SER A 182 6.46 7.73 21.36
CA SER A 182 5.45 8.79 21.43
C SER A 182 6.10 10.07 21.98
N ILE A 183 5.71 11.19 21.39
CA ILE A 183 6.08 12.54 21.81
C ILE A 183 4.86 13.06 22.60
N ALA A 184 4.77 12.64 23.86
CA ALA A 184 3.79 13.16 24.80
C ALA A 184 4.20 14.57 25.25
#